data_AF-A0AAD6FSF7-F1
#
_entry.id   AF-A0AAD6FSF7-F1
#
_cell.length_a   1.000
_cell.length_b   1.000
_cell.length_c   1.000
_cell.angle_alpha   90.00
_cell.angle_beta   90.00
_cell.angle_gamma   90.00
#
_symmetry.space_group_name_H-M   'P 1'
#
loop_
_entity.id
_entity.type
_entity.pdbx_description
1 polymer ?
#
loop_
_entity_poly.entity_id
_entity_poly.type
_entity_poly.pdbx_seq_one_letter_code
_entity_poly.pdbx_strand_id
1 'polypeptide(L)'
;MELSPPPSCLKAEYETIFTTDSLLFLHELISTFDEEVDQVLKLRVSRKAHLDLSGDLPSFLESSSHIRRDPAWRVLPVPPRLQRRHVDIGDLAPCDTQRFIQALQSPAQGIQLGIW
;
A
#
# COMPACT_ATOMS: atom_id res chain seq x y z
N MET A 1 -5.42 10.30 -18.95
CA MET A 1 -5.80 8.98 -18.41
C MET A 1 -6.87 8.41 -19.32
N GLU A 2 -6.56 7.35 -20.07
CA GLU A 2 -7.58 6.64 -20.86
C GLU A 2 -8.17 5.52 -20.00
N LEU A 3 -9.48 5.55 -19.84
CA LEU A 3 -10.21 4.51 -19.13
C LEU A 3 -10.66 3.44 -20.12
N SER A 4 -10.42 2.17 -19.79
CA SER A 4 -11.01 1.07 -20.54
C SER A 4 -12.54 1.05 -20.37
N PRO A 5 -13.31 0.60 -21.38
CA PRO A 5 -14.76 0.49 -21.25
C PRO A 5 -15.16 -0.48 -20.12
N PRO A 6 -16.35 -0.30 -19.53
CA PRO A 6 -16.84 -1.20 -18.49
C PRO A 6 -17.00 -2.63 -19.03
N PRO A 7 -16.69 -3.67 -18.23
CA PRO A 7 -17.05 -5.04 -18.55
C PRO A 7 -18.56 -5.17 -18.76
N SER A 8 -18.98 -6.06 -19.67
CA SER A 8 -20.37 -6.15 -20.17
C SER A 8 -21.43 -6.38 -19.10
N CYS A 9 -21.08 -6.94 -17.95
CA CYS A 9 -21.99 -7.20 -16.82
C CYS A 9 -21.72 -6.34 -15.58
N LEU A 10 -20.79 -5.38 -15.62
CA LEU A 10 -20.36 -4.59 -14.46
C LEU A 10 -20.47 -3.08 -14.68
N LYS A 11 -21.37 -2.64 -15.57
CA LYS A 11 -21.51 -1.23 -15.94
C LYS A 11 -21.89 -0.36 -14.73
N ALA A 12 -22.82 -0.81 -13.91
CA ALA A 12 -23.29 -0.06 -12.74
C ALA A 12 -22.18 0.08 -11.69
N GLU A 13 -21.44 -0.99 -11.41
CA GLU A 13 -20.31 -1.02 -10.49
C GLU A 13 -19.17 -0.13 -11.00
N TYR A 14 -18.90 -0.19 -12.31
CA TYR A 14 -17.91 0.67 -12.96
C TYR A 14 -18.25 2.16 -12.77
N GLU A 15 -19.50 2.55 -13.06
CA GLU A 15 -19.96 3.94 -12.89
C GLU A 15 -19.99 4.37 -11.41
N THR A 16 -20.22 3.43 -10.49
CA THR A 16 -20.19 3.68 -9.04
C THR A 16 -18.78 4.00 -8.54
N ILE A 17 -17.75 3.34 -9.09
CA ILE A 17 -16.35 3.52 -8.68
C ILE A 17 -15.70 4.70 -9.41
N PHE A 18 -15.91 4.80 -10.73
CA PHE A 18 -15.28 5.79 -11.60
C PHE A 18 -16.20 7.00 -11.83
N THR A 19 -16.55 7.67 -10.73
CA THR A 19 -17.23 8.96 -10.76
C THR A 19 -16.29 10.06 -11.24
N THR A 20 -16.82 11.20 -11.67
CA THR A 20 -16.00 12.35 -12.09
C THR A 20 -14.99 12.76 -11.01
N ASP A 21 -15.42 12.82 -9.75
CA ASP A 21 -14.56 13.24 -8.63
C ASP A 21 -13.46 12.21 -8.34
N SER A 22 -13.76 10.90 -8.41
CA SER A 22 -12.73 9.88 -8.20
C SER A 22 -11.70 9.88 -9.32
N LEU A 23 -12.12 10.14 -10.56
CA LEU A 23 -11.23 10.26 -11.71
C LEU A 23 -10.34 11.51 -11.64
N LEU A 24 -10.87 12.65 -11.19
CA LEU A 24 -10.09 13.86 -10.95
C LEU A 24 -9.05 13.62 -9.87
N PHE A 25 -9.46 13.01 -8.74
CA PHE A 25 -8.54 12.64 -7.68
C PHE A 25 -7.43 11.69 -8.15
N LEU A 26 -7.77 10.64 -8.91
CA LEU A 26 -6.79 9.72 -9.49
C LEU A 26 -5.83 10.43 -10.44
N HIS A 27 -6.32 11.34 -11.27
CA HIS A 27 -5.48 12.13 -12.15
C HIS A 27 -4.47 12.96 -11.36
N GLU A 28 -4.90 13.70 -10.35
CA GLU A 28 -4.01 14.49 -9.50
C GLU A 28 -2.98 13.62 -8.77
N LEU A 29 -3.41 12.48 -8.22
CA LEU A 29 -2.54 11.55 -7.53
C LEU A 29 -1.43 11.04 -8.46
N ILE A 30 -1.80 10.55 -9.65
CA ILE A 30 -0.84 10.02 -10.62
C ILE A 30 0.09 11.14 -11.10
N SER A 31 -0.45 12.27 -11.53
CA SER A 31 0.37 13.39 -12.02
C SER A 31 1.34 13.94 -10.97
N THR A 32 1.02 13.82 -9.68
CA THR A 32 1.89 14.30 -8.59
C THR A 32 3.02 13.32 -8.28
N PHE A 33 2.76 12.00 -8.29
CA PHE A 33 3.68 11.01 -7.70
C PHE A 33 4.30 10.03 -8.69
N ASP A 34 3.78 9.89 -9.92
CA ASP A 34 4.20 8.83 -10.85
C ASP A 34 5.69 8.94 -11.22
N GLU A 35 6.20 10.17 -11.40
CA GLU A 35 7.62 10.38 -11.69
C GLU A 35 8.52 9.91 -10.54
N GLU A 36 8.15 10.22 -9.29
CA GLU A 36 8.91 9.79 -8.11
C GLU A 36 8.85 8.27 -7.93
N VAL A 37 7.71 7.65 -8.22
CA VAL A 37 7.56 6.19 -8.21
C VAL A 37 8.54 5.55 -9.21
N ASP A 38 8.59 6.07 -10.44
CA ASP A 38 9.51 5.60 -11.47
C ASP A 38 10.98 5.75 -11.05
N GLN A 39 11.34 6.87 -10.43
CA GLN A 39 12.69 7.10 -9.90
C GLN A 39 13.04 6.07 -8.82
N VAL A 40 12.14 5.80 -7.88
CA VAL A 40 12.35 4.80 -6.82
C VAL A 40 12.47 3.39 -7.40
N LEU A 41 11.66 3.03 -8.40
CA LEU A 41 11.76 1.73 -9.06
C LEU A 41 13.11 1.56 -9.78
N LYS A 42 13.60 2.59 -10.48
CA LYS A 42 14.94 2.59 -11.10
C LYS A 42 16.04 2.45 -10.05
N LEU A 43 15.92 3.15 -8.91
CA LEU A 43 16.87 3.04 -7.79
C LEU A 43 16.89 1.61 -7.20
N ARG A 44 15.74 0.93 -7.11
CA ARG A 44 15.69 -0.47 -6.65
C ARG A 44 16.49 -1.40 -7.58
N VAL A 45 16.33 -1.26 -8.89
CA VAL A 45 17.08 -2.05 -9.88
C VAL A 45 18.58 -1.75 -9.78
N SER A 46 18.97 -0.48 -9.71
CA SER A 46 20.36 -0.07 -9.56
C SER A 46 20.99 -0.62 -8.27
N ARG A 47 20.27 -0.51 -7.14
CA ARG A 47 20.75 -1.04 -5.85
C ARG A 47 20.93 -2.55 -5.89
N LYS A 48 20.00 -3.29 -6.50
CA LYS A 48 20.11 -4.74 -6.65
C LYS A 48 21.33 -5.13 -7.48
N ALA A 49 21.53 -4.49 -8.65
CA ALA A 49 22.68 -4.75 -9.50
C ALA A 49 24.01 -4.47 -8.78
N HIS A 50 24.08 -3.39 -8.00
CA HIS A 50 25.26 -3.08 -7.19
C HIS A 50 25.55 -4.16 -6.14
N LEU A 51 24.54 -4.64 -5.41
CA LEU A 51 24.70 -5.72 -4.42
C LEU A 51 25.14 -7.04 -5.09
N ASP A 52 24.59 -7.36 -6.26
CA ASP A 52 24.97 -8.57 -6.99
C ASP A 52 26.41 -8.54 -7.51
N LEU A 53 26.88 -7.37 -7.98
CA LEU A 53 28.24 -7.19 -8.49
C LEU A 53 29.29 -7.13 -7.38
N SER A 54 28.95 -6.53 -6.24
CA SER A 54 29.84 -6.43 -5.08
C SER A 54 29.89 -7.71 -4.25
N GLY A 55 28.80 -8.49 -4.26
CA GLY A 55 28.59 -9.59 -3.30
C GLY A 55 28.22 -9.09 -1.90
N ASP A 56 28.00 -7.78 -1.73
CA ASP A 56 27.65 -7.19 -0.46
C ASP A 56 26.23 -7.56 -0.03
N LEU A 57 26.03 -7.68 1.29
CA LEU A 57 24.71 -7.84 1.90
C LEU A 57 24.17 -6.48 2.39
N PRO A 58 22.84 -6.29 2.42
CA PRO A 58 22.24 -5.11 3.03
C PRO A 58 22.68 -4.94 4.48
N SER A 59 23.04 -3.72 4.86
CA SER A 59 23.47 -3.36 6.22
C SER A 59 22.89 -2.02 6.65
N PHE A 60 23.02 -1.68 7.94
CA PHE A 60 22.55 -0.39 8.45
C PHE A 60 23.37 0.77 7.90
N LEU A 61 22.68 1.75 7.32
CA LEU A 61 23.33 2.93 6.76
C LEU A 61 23.87 3.84 7.88
N GLU A 62 25.14 4.22 7.80
CA GLU A 62 25.77 5.08 8.82
C GLU A 62 25.21 6.51 8.78
N SER A 63 24.85 7.03 7.60
CA SER A 63 24.31 8.38 7.49
C SER A 63 23.00 8.59 8.27
N SER A 64 22.22 7.53 8.50
CA SER A 64 20.99 7.56 9.30
C SER A 64 21.18 7.08 10.76
N SER A 65 22.41 6.92 11.22
CA SER A 65 22.69 6.47 12.59
C SER A 65 22.21 7.44 13.66
N HIS A 66 22.26 8.74 13.40
CA HIS A 66 21.75 9.78 14.29
C HIS A 66 20.24 9.66 14.57
N ILE A 67 19.43 9.30 13.55
CA ILE A 67 17.98 9.06 13.70
C ILE A 67 17.73 7.86 14.61
N ARG A 68 18.45 6.75 14.38
CA ARG A 68 18.29 5.51 15.17
C ARG A 68 18.73 5.67 16.62
N ARG A 69 19.68 6.57 16.88
CA ARG A 69 20.22 6.84 18.22
C ARG A 69 19.41 7.86 19.01
N ASP A 70 18.43 8.52 18.40
CA ASP A 70 17.60 9.51 19.09
C ASP A 70 16.50 8.81 19.94
N PRO A 71 16.60 8.83 21.29
CA PRO A 71 15.61 8.20 22.15
C PRO A 71 14.32 9.03 22.29
N ALA A 72 14.31 10.28 21.83
CA ALA A 72 13.15 11.18 21.89
C ALA A 72 12.23 11.04 20.67
N TRP A 73 12.77 10.58 19.54
CA TRP A 73 11.98 10.42 18.31
C TRP A 73 10.83 9.41 18.49
N ARG A 74 9.61 9.82 18.14
CA ARG A 74 8.41 8.97 18.14
C ARG A 74 7.54 9.31 16.93
N VAL A 75 6.80 8.31 16.45
CA VAL A 75 5.71 8.54 15.47
C VAL A 75 4.57 9.36 16.10
N LEU A 76 3.70 9.92 15.26
CA LEU A 76 2.49 10.58 15.73
C LEU A 76 1.57 9.62 16.52
N PRO A 77 0.74 10.14 17.45
CA PRO A 77 -0.16 9.31 18.25
C PRO A 77 -1.03 8.38 17.40
N VAL A 78 -1.11 7.11 17.82
CA VAL A 78 -1.88 6.09 17.11
C VAL A 78 -3.38 6.31 17.35
N PRO A 79 -4.22 6.39 16.30
CA PRO A 79 -5.67 6.53 16.43
C PRO A 79 -6.29 5.41 17.28
N PRO A 80 -7.35 5.66 18.07
CA PRO A 80 -7.94 4.68 18.98
C PRO A 80 -8.27 3.33 18.33
N ARG A 81 -8.77 3.34 17.09
CA ARG A 81 -9.10 2.12 16.32
C ARG A 81 -7.89 1.24 16.00
N LEU A 82 -6.67 1.79 16.01
CA LEU A 82 -5.43 1.08 15.67
C LEU A 82 -4.60 0.73 16.91
N GLN A 83 -5.03 1.12 18.12
CA GLN A 83 -4.29 0.85 19.36
C GLN A 83 -4.34 -0.64 19.77
N ARG A 84 -5.35 -1.39 19.29
CA ARG A 84 -5.52 -2.82 19.57
C ARG A 84 -5.45 -3.61 18.27
N ARG A 85 -4.31 -4.29 18.01
CA ARG A 85 -4.04 -5.11 16.81
C ARG A 85 -3.34 -6.43 17.17
N HIS A 86 -3.81 -7.09 18.23
CA HIS A 86 -3.29 -8.38 18.70
C HIS A 86 -3.60 -9.51 17.73
N VAL A 87 -4.74 -9.44 17.05
CA VAL A 87 -5.18 -10.43 16.06
C VAL A 87 -5.68 -9.71 14.83
N ASP A 88 -5.01 -9.97 13.72
CA ASP A 88 -5.38 -9.48 12.40
C ASP A 88 -5.61 -10.67 11.46
N ILE A 89 -6.64 -10.57 10.63
CA ILE A 89 -6.88 -11.53 9.56
C ILE A 89 -6.19 -11.03 8.29
N GLY A 90 -5.19 -11.78 7.81
CA GLY A 90 -4.54 -11.58 6.52
C GLY A 90 -5.12 -12.48 5.42
N ASP A 91 -4.57 -12.34 4.21
CA ASP A 91 -4.83 -13.23 3.06
C ASP A 91 -6.30 -13.34 2.65
N LEU A 92 -7.04 -12.23 2.77
CA LEU A 92 -8.42 -12.13 2.27
C LEU A 92 -8.44 -11.44 0.91
N ALA A 93 -9.00 -12.15 -0.07
CA ALA A 93 -9.28 -11.59 -1.38
C ALA A 93 -10.60 -10.79 -1.32
N PRO A 94 -10.65 -9.56 -1.86
CA PRO A 94 -11.87 -8.75 -1.90
C PRO A 94 -13.02 -9.42 -2.67
N CYS A 95 -12.70 -10.33 -3.59
CA CYS A 95 -13.69 -11.06 -4.38
C CYS A 95 -14.40 -12.19 -3.60
N ASP A 96 -13.87 -12.61 -2.44
CA ASP A 96 -14.51 -13.60 -1.57
C ASP A 96 -15.37 -12.88 -0.51
N THR A 97 -16.53 -12.39 -0.96
CA THR A 97 -17.46 -11.62 -0.12
C THR A 97 -17.92 -12.41 1.10
N GLN A 98 -18.13 -13.72 0.97
CA GLN A 98 -18.58 -14.54 2.09
C GLN A 98 -17.53 -14.60 3.19
N ARG A 99 -16.27 -14.88 2.82
CA ARG A 99 -15.17 -14.93 3.79
C ARG A 99 -14.85 -13.55 4.36
N PHE A 100 -15.02 -12.48 3.57
CA PHE A 100 -14.89 -11.11 4.07
C PHE A 100 -15.95 -10.77 5.13
N ILE A 101 -17.22 -11.15 4.90
CA ILE A 101 -18.29 -10.98 5.90
C ILE A 101 -17.98 -11.76 7.18
N GLN A 102 -17.51 -13.00 7.06
CA GLN A 102 -17.12 -13.81 8.23
C GLN A 102 -15.96 -13.16 9.01
N ALA A 103 -14.98 -12.60 8.31
CA ALA A 103 -13.88 -11.87 8.92
C ALA A 103 -14.38 -10.62 9.68
N LEU A 104 -15.30 -9.86 9.10
CA LEU A 104 -15.94 -8.70 9.74
C LEU A 104 -16.74 -9.07 11.00
N GLN A 105 -17.30 -10.28 11.04
CA GLN A 105 -18.06 -10.80 12.19
C GLN A 105 -17.18 -11.48 13.25
N SER A 106 -15.88 -11.62 12.97
CA SER A 106 -14.94 -12.26 13.90
C SER A 106 -14.51 -11.31 15.03
N PRO A 107 -13.91 -11.83 16.12
CA PRO A 107 -13.33 -10.99 17.18
C PRO A 107 -11.96 -10.39 16.81
N ALA A 108 -11.49 -10.55 15.57
CA ALA A 108 -10.25 -9.93 15.11
C ALA A 108 -10.36 -8.40 15.14
N GLN A 109 -9.22 -7.72 15.30
CA GLN A 109 -9.18 -6.27 15.45
C GLN A 109 -8.72 -5.57 14.16
N GLY A 110 -8.07 -6.29 13.26
CA GLY A 110 -7.72 -5.84 11.93
C GLY A 110 -8.06 -6.87 10.86
N ILE A 111 -8.38 -6.37 9.67
CA ILE A 111 -8.55 -7.18 8.47
C ILE A 111 -7.72 -6.53 7.38
N GLN A 112 -6.78 -7.29 6.81
CA GLN A 112 -5.98 -6.86 5.68
C GLN A 112 -6.48 -7.54 4.41
N LEU A 113 -6.98 -6.73 3.48
CA LEU A 113 -7.34 -7.16 2.15
C LEU A 113 -6.12 -7.10 1.24
N GLY A 114 -5.80 -8.22 0.61
CA GLY A 114 -4.70 -8.35 -0.34
C GLY A 114 -5.23 -8.58 -1.75
N ILE A 115 -4.56 -7.99 -2.74
CA ILE A 115 -4.71 -8.38 -4.14
C ILE A 115 -3.49 -9.27 -4.42
N TRP A 116 -3.74 -10.55 -4.68
CA TRP A 116 -2.70 -11.49 -5.11
C TRP A 116 -2.39 -11.31 -6.60
#